data_AF-A0A358ME64-F1
#
_entry.id   AF-A0A358ME64-F1
#
_cell.length_a   1.000
_cell.length_b   1.000
_cell.length_c   1.000
_cell.angle_alpha   90.00
_cell.angle_beta   90.00
_cell.angle_gamma   90.00
#
_symmetry.space_group_name_H-M   'P 1'
#
loop_
_entity.id
_entity.type
_entity.pdbx_description
1 polymer ?
#
loop_
_entity_poly.entity_id
_entity_poly.type
_entity_poly.pdbx_seq_one_letter_code
_entity_poly.pdbx_strand_id
1 'polypeptide(L)'
;MVANRIDPLGQFTTLPQRGGFMGNRGRLHDLNGQIRRSWQTKAWITCTLRDKPGRASPGVTPPNSYTRLFFLDESVACAAGHRPCAECRRAQYRLFRQAWHCAHGPTGSVKEIDAALHTARRQGPYQSPAG
;
A
#
# COMPACT_ATOMS: atom_id res chain seq x y z
N MET A 1 -18.15 7.95 6.10
CA MET A 1 -17.08 6.95 6.31
C MET A 1 -15.99 7.19 5.27
N VAL A 2 -14.72 7.31 5.66
CA VAL A 2 -13.63 7.56 4.69
C VAL A 2 -13.36 6.27 3.91
N ALA A 3 -13.34 6.35 2.58
CA ALA A 3 -13.00 5.22 1.72
C ALA A 3 -11.49 4.93 1.85
N ASN A 4 -11.13 3.86 2.55
CA ASN A 4 -9.75 3.51 2.82
C ASN A 4 -9.49 1.99 2.83
N ARG A 5 -10.48 1.22 2.37
CA ARG A 5 -10.32 -0.21 2.10
C ARG A 5 -9.94 -0.34 0.64
N ILE A 6 -9.06 -1.29 0.36
CA ILE A 6 -8.54 -1.51 -0.98
C ILE A 6 -8.85 -2.94 -1.40
N ASP A 7 -9.41 -3.08 -2.60
CA ASP A 7 -9.69 -4.36 -3.22
C ASP A 7 -8.45 -4.91 -3.97
N PRO A 8 -8.50 -6.14 -4.53
CA PRO A 8 -7.39 -6.72 -5.28
C PRO A 8 -6.97 -5.90 -6.51
N LEU A 9 -7.86 -5.08 -7.07
CA LEU A 9 -7.59 -4.20 -8.21
C LEU A 9 -6.95 -2.87 -7.79
N GLY A 10 -6.78 -2.63 -6.49
CA GLY A 10 -6.19 -1.41 -5.95
C GLY A 10 -7.16 -0.24 -5.85
N GLN A 11 -8.47 -0.49 -6.00
CA GLN A 11 -9.54 0.49 -5.93
C GLN A 11 -10.04 0.68 -4.51
N PHE A 12 -10.56 1.88 -4.23
CA PHE A 12 -11.13 2.19 -2.92
C PHE A 12 -12.53 1.62 -2.77
N THR A 13 -12.80 0.98 -1.64
CA THR A 13 -14.11 0.45 -1.29
C THR A 13 -14.60 1.02 0.04
N THR A 14 -15.92 0.91 0.25
CA THR A 14 -16.62 1.37 1.46
C THR A 14 -16.94 0.22 2.42
N LEU A 15 -16.33 -0.97 2.22
CA LEU A 15 -16.54 -2.13 3.06
C LEU A 15 -16.25 -1.81 4.53
N PRO A 16 -17.10 -2.26 5.47
CA PRO A 16 -16.93 -1.93 6.88
C PRO A 16 -15.72 -2.64 7.50
N GLN A 17 -15.34 -3.82 7.00
CA GLN A 17 -14.25 -4.62 7.55
C GLN A 17 -12.90 -3.92 7.34
N ARG A 18 -12.08 -3.91 8.40
CA ARG A 18 -10.69 -3.41 8.34
C ARG A 18 -9.72 -4.45 7.75
N GLY A 19 -10.07 -5.73 7.82
CA GLY A 19 -9.19 -6.82 7.42
C GLY A 19 -7.97 -7.00 8.34
N GLY A 20 -7.01 -7.81 7.90
CA GLY A 20 -5.82 -8.22 8.67
C GLY A 20 -4.57 -7.36 8.43
N PHE A 21 -4.58 -6.49 7.42
CA PHE A 21 -3.40 -5.71 7.04
C PHE A 21 -3.74 -4.23 6.80
N MET A 22 -2.72 -3.38 6.95
CA MET A 22 -2.82 -1.97 6.58
C MET A 22 -1.77 -1.60 5.53
N GLY A 23 -1.93 -0.43 4.91
CA GLY A 23 -1.06 0.02 3.85
C GLY A 23 -0.70 1.49 3.92
N ASN A 24 0.40 1.82 3.24
CA ASN A 24 0.83 3.18 2.97
C ASN A 24 1.03 3.35 1.47
N ARG A 25 0.36 4.37 0.92
CA ARG A 25 0.52 4.86 -0.45
C ARG A 25 0.72 6.39 -0.49
N GLY A 26 1.02 6.96 0.68
CA GLY A 26 1.12 8.38 1.01
C GLY A 26 -0.22 9.01 1.41
N ARG A 27 -0.28 10.34 1.46
CA ARG A 27 -1.52 11.08 1.77
C ARG A 27 -2.38 11.20 0.52
N LEU A 28 -3.52 10.52 0.54
CA LEU A 28 -4.45 10.44 -0.59
C LEU A 28 -5.72 11.25 -0.35
N HIS A 29 -6.11 11.42 0.91
CA HIS A 29 -7.27 12.20 1.31
C HIS A 29 -6.91 13.66 1.59
N ASP A 30 -7.84 14.56 1.29
CA ASP A 30 -7.83 15.91 1.86
C ASP A 30 -8.37 15.91 3.30
N LEU A 31 -8.50 17.10 3.89
CA LEU A 31 -9.00 17.28 5.27
C LEU A 31 -10.47 16.87 5.42
N ASN A 32 -11.24 16.82 4.33
CA ASN A 32 -12.64 16.40 4.30
C ASN A 32 -12.79 14.90 4.05
N GLY A 33 -11.68 14.16 3.94
CA GLY A 33 -11.68 12.72 3.67
C GLY A 33 -11.93 12.35 2.21
N GLN A 34 -11.88 13.30 1.27
CA GLN A 34 -12.07 13.03 -0.15
C GLN A 34 -10.76 12.59 -0.80
N ILE A 35 -10.82 11.59 -1.67
CA ILE A 35 -9.66 11.10 -2.43
C ILE A 35 -9.26 12.15 -3.46
N ARG A 36 -8.02 12.64 -3.37
CA ARG A 36 -7.46 13.65 -4.29
C ARG A 36 -6.37 13.11 -5.21
N ARG A 37 -5.92 11.88 -4.96
CA ARG A 37 -4.89 11.20 -5.76
C ARG A 37 -4.89 9.71 -5.49
N SER A 38 -4.51 8.93 -6.48
CA SER A 38 -4.43 7.48 -6.37
C SER A 38 -3.15 7.01 -5.65
N TRP A 39 -2.09 7.82 -5.64
CA TRP A 39 -0.84 7.61 -4.88
C TRP A 39 -0.11 8.95 -4.64
N GLN A 40 0.78 9.00 -3.65
CA GLN A 40 1.75 10.10 -3.46
C GLN A 40 3.20 9.59 -3.51
N THR A 41 3.44 8.33 -3.17
CA THR A 41 4.78 7.73 -3.16
C THR A 41 4.87 6.55 -4.14
N LYS A 42 6.09 6.22 -4.58
CA LYS A 42 6.37 4.98 -5.34
C LYS A 42 6.38 3.74 -4.44
N ALA A 43 6.72 3.92 -3.16
CA ALA A 43 6.74 2.86 -2.16
C ALA A 43 5.32 2.58 -1.65
N TRP A 44 4.64 1.64 -2.30
CA TRP A 44 3.36 1.09 -1.85
C TRP A 44 3.66 -0.07 -0.91
N ILE A 45 3.37 0.12 0.37
CA ILE A 45 3.82 -0.78 1.43
C ILE A 45 2.62 -1.39 2.14
N THR A 46 2.65 -2.71 2.38
CA THR A 46 1.73 -3.41 3.28
C THR A 46 2.40 -3.70 4.63
N CYS A 47 1.67 -3.44 5.71
CA CYS A 47 2.07 -3.53 7.11
C CYS A 47 1.09 -4.40 7.90
N THR A 48 1.57 -4.96 9.02
CA THR A 48 0.72 -5.57 10.05
C THR A 48 -0.11 -4.50 10.78
N LEU A 49 -1.16 -4.94 11.47
CA LEU A 49 -2.00 -4.10 12.35
C LEU A 49 -1.51 -4.00 13.80
N ARG A 50 -0.26 -4.39 14.09
CA ARG A 50 0.32 -4.20 15.43
C ARG A 50 0.58 -2.72 15.69
N ASP A 51 0.38 -2.29 16.92
CA ASP A 51 0.80 -0.98 17.38
C ASP A 51 2.31 -0.82 17.29
N LYS A 52 2.76 0.41 17.04
CA LYS A 52 4.17 0.74 16.86
C LYS A 52 4.50 1.91 17.78
N PRO A 53 5.55 1.82 18.62
CA PRO A 53 5.92 2.91 19.52
C PRO A 53 6.07 4.25 18.78
N GLY A 54 5.51 5.32 19.37
CA GLY A 54 5.56 6.67 18.78
C GLY A 54 4.70 6.86 17.52
N ARG A 55 3.82 5.91 17.16
CA ARG A 55 2.87 6.04 16.05
C ARG A 55 1.44 5.81 16.52
N ALA A 56 0.49 6.58 15.99
CA ALA A 56 -0.92 6.36 16.28
C ALA A 56 -1.36 4.94 15.87
N SER A 57 -2.22 4.33 16.68
CA SER A 57 -2.76 3.00 16.45
C SER A 57 -3.37 2.86 15.06
N PRO A 58 -3.36 1.68 14.43
CA PRO A 58 -3.84 1.51 13.06
C PRO A 58 -5.27 2.00 12.82
N GLY A 59 -6.15 1.94 13.81
CA GLY A 59 -7.53 2.46 13.69
C GLY A 59 -7.68 3.98 13.78
N VAL A 60 -6.64 4.71 14.17
CA VAL A 60 -6.67 6.16 14.39
C VAL A 60 -5.84 6.85 13.31
N THR A 61 -6.45 7.72 12.51
CA THR A 61 -5.73 8.52 11.52
C THR A 61 -5.52 9.94 12.02
N PRO A 62 -4.28 10.32 12.41
CA PRO A 62 -3.99 11.69 12.80
C PRO A 62 -4.27 12.67 11.65
N PRO A 63 -4.68 13.91 11.96
CA PRO A 63 -4.72 14.99 10.97
C PRO A 63 -3.37 15.11 10.26
N ASN A 64 -3.40 15.50 8.99
CA ASN A 64 -2.17 15.76 8.23
C ASN A 64 -1.20 14.55 8.21
N SER A 65 -1.70 13.31 8.24
CA SER A 65 -0.88 12.10 8.12
C SER A 65 -1.05 11.44 6.75
N TYR A 66 -0.36 10.33 6.51
CA TYR A 66 -0.60 9.52 5.31
C TYR A 66 -1.97 8.84 5.40
N THR A 67 -2.59 8.53 4.27
CA THR A 67 -3.83 7.77 4.25
C THR A 67 -3.51 6.33 4.62
N ARG A 68 -4.00 5.88 5.79
CA ARG A 68 -3.96 4.46 6.14
C ARG A 68 -4.91 3.69 5.24
N LEU A 69 -4.36 2.78 4.44
CA LEU A 69 -5.13 1.84 3.65
C LEU A 69 -5.34 0.55 4.44
N PHE A 70 -6.37 -0.22 4.09
CA PHE A 70 -6.73 -1.46 4.75
C PHE A 70 -7.02 -2.55 3.72
N PHE A 71 -6.53 -3.75 3.99
CA PHE A 71 -6.69 -4.91 3.13
C PHE A 71 -7.27 -6.07 3.92
N LEU A 72 -8.15 -6.84 3.29
CA LEU A 72 -8.74 -8.03 3.88
C LEU A 72 -7.67 -8.99 4.39
N ASP A 73 -6.69 -9.30 3.54
CA ASP A 73 -5.58 -10.18 3.82
C ASP A 73 -4.30 -9.76 3.06
N GLU A 74 -3.25 -10.58 3.16
CA GLU A 74 -1.97 -10.35 2.48
C GLU A 74 -2.10 -10.45 0.95
N SER A 75 -2.94 -11.37 0.45
CA SER A 75 -3.11 -11.61 -0.98
C SER A 75 -3.74 -10.41 -1.68
N VAL A 76 -4.76 -9.80 -1.05
CA VAL A 76 -5.37 -8.56 -1.53
C VAL A 76 -4.34 -7.43 -1.58
N ALA A 77 -3.52 -7.30 -0.52
CA ALA A 77 -2.49 -6.27 -0.49
C ALA A 77 -1.44 -6.45 -1.61
N CYS A 78 -1.04 -7.70 -1.87
CA CYS A 78 -0.09 -8.06 -2.93
C CYS A 78 -0.68 -7.78 -4.32
N ALA A 79 -1.92 -8.22 -4.57
CA ALA A 79 -2.64 -8.00 -5.82
C ALA A 79 -2.85 -6.50 -6.10
N ALA A 80 -3.19 -5.72 -5.07
CA ALA A 80 -3.26 -4.26 -5.11
C ALA A 80 -1.88 -3.58 -5.31
N GLY A 81 -0.83 -4.38 -5.53
CA GLY A 81 0.52 -3.96 -5.88
C GLY A 81 1.38 -3.57 -4.69
N HIS A 82 1.00 -3.81 -3.43
CA HIS A 82 1.80 -3.41 -2.27
C HIS A 82 2.84 -4.47 -1.92
N ARG A 83 4.09 -4.05 -1.72
CA ARG A 83 5.15 -4.94 -1.22
C ARG A 83 5.19 -4.98 0.32
N PRO A 84 5.70 -6.07 0.93
CA PRO A 84 5.86 -6.13 2.39
C PRO A 84 6.75 -5.02 2.96
N CYS A 85 6.34 -4.50 4.12
CA CYS A 85 7.11 -3.53 4.89
C CYS A 85 8.40 -4.16 5.45
N ALA A 86 9.53 -3.50 5.25
CA ALA A 86 10.80 -3.93 5.83
C ALA A 86 10.84 -3.83 7.37
N GLU A 87 9.97 -3.06 8.01
CA GLU A 87 9.97 -2.91 9.47
C GLU A 87 9.16 -4.04 10.14
N CYS A 88 7.85 -4.06 9.92
CA CYS A 88 6.93 -4.97 10.62
C CYS A 88 6.68 -6.30 9.89
N ARG A 89 7.12 -6.43 8.63
CA ARG A 89 6.98 -7.65 7.81
C ARG A 89 8.33 -8.08 7.23
N ARG A 90 9.40 -7.97 8.03
CA ARG A 90 10.80 -8.15 7.59
C ARG A 90 11.05 -9.50 6.91
N ALA A 91 10.48 -10.58 7.43
CA ALA A 91 10.64 -11.92 6.84
C ALA A 91 10.03 -11.97 5.42
N GLN A 92 8.78 -11.54 5.27
CA GLN A 92 8.09 -11.47 3.98
C GLN A 92 8.76 -10.49 3.02
N TYR A 93 9.32 -9.39 3.53
CA TYR A 93 10.11 -8.46 2.73
C TYR A 93 11.38 -9.10 2.15
N ARG A 94 12.08 -9.93 2.94
CA ARG A 94 13.26 -10.67 2.45
C ARG A 94 12.87 -11.69 1.38
N LEU A 95 11.79 -12.45 1.61
CA LEU A 95 11.26 -13.40 0.63
C LEU A 95 10.83 -12.69 -0.67
N PHE A 96 10.13 -11.56 -0.55
CA PHE A 96 9.74 -10.74 -1.69
C PHE A 96 10.95 -10.27 -2.51
N ARG A 97 12.01 -9.78 -1.85
CA ARG A 97 13.24 -9.38 -2.54
C ARG A 97 13.94 -10.55 -3.22
N GLN A 98 13.96 -11.73 -2.58
CA GLN A 98 14.54 -12.93 -3.18
C GLN A 98 13.76 -13.35 -4.42
N ALA A 99 12.43 -13.39 -4.34
CA ALA A 99 11.56 -13.70 -5.47
C ALA A 99 11.76 -12.69 -6.62
N TRP A 100 11.85 -11.39 -6.29
CA TRP A 100 12.16 -10.34 -7.27
C TRP A 100 13.51 -10.59 -7.95
N HIS A 101 14.55 -10.90 -7.17
CA HIS A 101 15.88 -11.23 -7.70
C HIS A 101 15.84 -12.41 -8.66
N CYS A 102 15.10 -13.48 -8.31
CA CYS A 102 14.95 -14.64 -9.18
C CYS A 102 14.22 -14.31 -10.49
N ALA A 103 13.22 -13.43 -10.45
CA ALA A 103 12.39 -13.10 -11.62
C ALA A 103 12.99 -12.02 -12.53
N HIS A 104 13.73 -11.06 -11.97
CA HIS A 104 14.18 -9.86 -12.68
C HIS A 104 15.70 -9.64 -12.62
N GLY A 105 16.43 -10.53 -11.94
CA GLY A 105 17.86 -10.38 -11.68
C GLY A 105 18.17 -9.48 -10.48
N PRO A 106 19.46 -9.34 -10.14
CA PRO A 106 19.90 -8.53 -9.01
C PRO A 106 19.53 -7.06 -9.15
N THR A 107 19.02 -6.49 -8.06
CA THR A 107 18.77 -5.03 -7.93
C THR A 107 19.61 -4.47 -6.79
N GLY A 108 20.22 -3.32 -7.00
CA GLY A 108 21.04 -2.64 -6.00
C GLY A 108 20.22 -2.09 -4.84
N SER A 109 19.03 -1.54 -5.10
CA SER A 109 18.22 -0.88 -4.07
C SER A 109 16.72 -1.19 -4.13
N VAL A 110 16.05 -1.13 -2.98
CA VAL A 110 14.57 -1.24 -2.92
C VAL A 110 13.88 -0.11 -3.71
N LYS A 111 14.55 1.02 -3.90
CA LYS A 111 14.02 2.14 -4.70
C LYS A 111 13.89 1.77 -6.18
N GLU A 112 14.79 0.95 -6.70
CA GLU A 112 14.70 0.43 -8.07
C GLU A 112 13.50 -0.50 -8.22
N ILE A 113 13.29 -1.40 -7.25
CA ILE A 113 12.11 -2.26 -7.20
C ILE A 113 10.83 -1.40 -7.13
N ASP A 114 10.79 -0.40 -6.26
CA ASP A 114 9.66 0.53 -6.13
C ASP A 114 9.41 1.32 -7.43
N ALA A 115 10.46 1.69 -8.17
CA ALA A 115 10.34 2.39 -9.46
C ALA A 115 9.81 1.47 -10.57
N ALA A 116 10.30 0.23 -10.65
CA ALA A 116 9.81 -0.77 -11.59
C ALA A 116 8.33 -1.11 -11.33
N LEU A 117 7.99 -1.42 -10.07
CA LEU A 117 6.61 -1.65 -9.66
C LEU A 117 5.72 -0.42 -9.91
N HIS A 118 6.21 0.79 -9.66
CA HIS A 118 5.45 2.01 -9.93
C HIS A 118 5.12 2.17 -11.41
N THR A 119 6.05 1.82 -12.31
CA THR A 119 5.79 1.81 -13.75
C THR A 119 4.72 0.79 -14.12
N ALA A 120 4.86 -0.45 -13.64
CA ALA A 120 3.87 -1.50 -13.88
C ALA A 120 2.47 -1.15 -13.34
N ARG A 121 2.36 -0.56 -12.14
CA ARG A 121 1.09 -0.13 -11.54
C ARG A 121 0.38 0.97 -12.35
N ARG A 122 1.14 1.85 -13.02
CA ARG A 122 0.57 2.87 -13.92
C ARG A 122 0.12 2.30 -15.26
N GLN A 123 0.68 1.15 -15.66
CA GLN A 123 0.36 0.44 -16.89
C GLN A 123 -0.72 -0.64 -16.69
N GLY A 124 -1.16 -0.88 -15.45
CA GLY A 124 -2.15 -1.91 -15.09
C GLY A 124 -3.53 -1.69 -15.74
N PRO A 125 -4.40 -2.72 -15.71
CA PRO A 125 -5.56 -2.86 -16.60
C PRO A 125 -6.71 -1.85 -16.40
N TYR A 126 -6.57 -0.86 -15.52
CA TYR A 126 -7.61 0.14 -15.28
C TYR A 126 -7.02 1.53 -15.12
N GLN A 127 -7.10 2.31 -16.19
CA GLN A 127 -7.07 3.77 -16.10
C GLN A 127 -8.46 4.21 -15.61
N SER A 128 -8.54 4.85 -14.45
CA SER A 128 -9.73 5.66 -14.15
C SER A 128 -9.88 6.70 -15.27
N PRO A 129 -11.08 6.93 -15.82
CA PRO A 129 -11.26 7.95 -16.84
C PRO A 129 -10.77 9.28 -16.28
N ALA A 130 -9.94 9.98 -17.03
CA ALA A 130 -9.74 11.39 -16.80
C ALA A 130 -11.12 12.05 -16.79
N GLY A 131 -11.48 12.67 -15.66
CA GLY A 131 -12.58 13.62 -15.62
C GLY A 131 -12.21 14.91 -16.34
#